data_AF-C3MD37-F1
#
_entry.id   AF-C3MD37-F1
#
_cell.length_a   1.000
_cell.length_b   1.000
_cell.length_c   1.000
_cell.angle_alpha   90.00
_cell.angle_beta   90.00
_cell.angle_gamma   90.00
#
_symmetry.space_group_name_H-M   'P 1'
#
loop_
_entity.id
_entity.type
_entity.pdbx_description
1 polymer ?
#
loop_
_entity_poly.entity_id
_entity_poly.type
_entity_poly.pdbx_seq_one_letter_code
_entity_poly.pdbx_strand_id
1 'polypeptide(L)'
;MTSAASRILPVILLAFAATACQTQDKSAQPAYVSSSQKIGGPAKLVSQSRQQGYFIEFRSRYALSYGHTYAVFGRTNAAGAMINPEVAGLAPATNDTGPYVLGHFFPVPAETGASDGDLEEEYRSASWRIMLTEAEYNEVVGFIRKLKAKSRVWQATVYNCNAFVAEIARSMGYKTPGIWLRSQEFITTLREMNGG
;
A
#
# COMPACT_ATOMS: atom_id res chain seq x y z
N MET A 1 29.75 -4.47 45.37
CA MET A 1 28.48 -4.98 44.82
C MET A 1 27.39 -3.99 45.18
N THR A 2 26.71 -3.39 44.18
CA THR A 2 25.25 -3.17 44.09
C THR A 2 24.89 -2.17 42.98
N SER A 3 24.16 -2.69 42.00
CA SER A 3 23.22 -2.15 40.98
C SER A 3 23.36 -0.68 40.49
N ALA A 4 23.56 -0.41 39.19
CA ALA A 4 22.82 -0.77 37.97
C ALA A 4 21.76 0.25 37.54
N ALA A 5 21.94 0.73 36.31
CA ALA A 5 20.91 1.02 35.30
C ALA A 5 19.65 1.77 35.75
N SER A 6 19.68 3.11 35.73
CA SER A 6 18.44 3.90 35.83
C SER A 6 18.49 5.25 35.11
N ARG A 7 19.08 5.33 33.91
CA ARG A 7 19.04 6.58 33.11
C ARG A 7 18.83 6.43 31.60
N ILE A 8 18.57 5.23 31.09
CA ILE A 8 18.45 5.00 29.63
C ILE A 8 16.99 5.05 29.13
N LEU A 9 15.99 5.03 30.03
CA LEU A 9 14.59 4.87 29.62
C LEU A 9 13.90 6.09 28.94
N PRO A 10 14.27 7.37 29.12
CA PRO A 10 13.49 8.44 28.47
C PRO A 10 13.91 8.74 27.02
N VAL A 11 15.07 8.27 26.55
CA VAL A 11 15.56 8.59 25.19
C VAL A 11 14.90 7.73 24.12
N ILE A 12 14.50 6.50 24.45
CA ILE A 12 13.93 5.56 23.47
C ILE A 12 12.48 5.91 23.12
N LEU A 13 11.73 6.55 24.03
CA LEU A 13 10.32 6.92 23.79
C LEU A 13 10.14 8.15 22.87
N LEU A 14 11.13 9.03 22.76
CA LEU A 14 11.07 10.19 21.86
C LEU A 14 11.47 9.88 20.40
N ALA A 15 12.17 8.76 20.15
CA ALA A 15 12.66 8.43 18.82
C ALA A 15 11.56 7.90 17.87
N PHE A 16 10.50 7.29 18.40
CA PHE A 16 9.42 6.70 17.57
C PHE A 16 8.41 7.71 17.03
N ALA A 17 8.31 8.91 17.61
CA ALA A 17 7.39 9.95 17.12
C ALA A 17 7.94 10.71 15.90
N ALA A 18 9.22 10.57 15.58
CA ALA A 18 9.89 11.37 14.54
C ALA A 18 9.70 10.81 13.10
N THR A 19 9.39 9.53 12.93
CA THR A 19 9.40 8.89 11.61
C THR A 19 8.27 9.35 10.69
N ALA A 20 7.09 9.71 11.20
CA ALA A 20 6.00 10.20 10.35
C ALA A 20 6.19 11.67 9.92
N CYS A 21 6.90 12.47 10.73
CA CYS A 21 7.15 13.89 10.44
C CYS A 21 8.39 14.13 9.58
N GLN A 22 9.30 13.14 9.45
CA GLN A 22 10.57 13.31 8.73
C GLN A 22 10.55 12.75 7.31
N THR A 23 9.54 11.97 6.94
CA THR A 23 9.49 11.39 5.60
C THR A 23 8.81 12.39 4.68
N GLN A 24 9.43 12.65 3.53
CA GLN A 24 8.91 13.54 2.50
C GLN A 24 8.72 12.74 1.23
N ASP A 25 7.69 13.07 0.46
CA ASP A 25 7.54 12.47 -0.86
C ASP A 25 8.69 12.96 -1.75
N LYS A 26 9.39 12.01 -2.35
CA LYS A 26 10.35 12.22 -3.44
C LYS A 26 9.60 12.49 -4.74
N SER A 27 10.33 12.82 -5.80
CA SER A 27 9.80 12.76 -7.17
C SER A 27 9.18 11.39 -7.47
N ALA A 28 8.26 11.35 -8.43
CA ALA A 28 7.60 10.12 -8.85
C ALA A 28 8.63 9.02 -9.15
N GLN A 29 8.41 7.84 -8.58
CA GLN A 29 9.30 6.70 -8.76
C GLN A 29 8.94 5.93 -10.06
N PRO A 30 9.93 5.27 -10.69
CA PRO A 30 9.68 4.39 -11.82
C PRO A 30 8.60 3.34 -11.52
N ALA A 31 7.92 2.85 -12.56
CA ALA A 31 7.03 1.71 -12.42
C ALA A 31 7.86 0.42 -12.33
N TYR A 32 7.80 -0.26 -11.18
CA TYR A 32 8.52 -1.53 -10.98
C TYR A 32 7.62 -2.71 -11.30
N VAL A 33 8.14 -3.69 -12.04
CA VAL A 33 7.41 -4.91 -12.41
C VAL A 33 8.22 -6.14 -12.01
N SER A 34 7.56 -7.03 -11.28
CA SER A 34 8.08 -8.33 -10.84
C SER A 34 7.12 -9.46 -11.21
N SER A 35 7.58 -10.70 -11.08
CA SER A 35 6.74 -11.90 -11.19
C SER A 35 6.78 -12.70 -9.90
N SER A 36 5.63 -13.27 -9.51
CA SER A 36 5.60 -14.32 -8.50
C SER A 36 6.15 -15.62 -9.11
N GLN A 37 7.16 -16.22 -8.46
CA GLN A 37 7.43 -17.66 -8.66
C GLN A 37 6.51 -18.51 -7.77
N LYS A 38 6.11 -17.94 -6.63
CA LYS A 38 5.18 -18.45 -5.63
C LYS A 38 4.79 -17.27 -4.74
N ILE A 39 3.50 -17.12 -4.40
CA ILE A 39 3.02 -16.18 -3.39
C ILE A 39 3.89 -16.25 -2.11
N GLY A 40 4.39 -15.09 -1.66
CA GLY A 40 5.26 -14.93 -0.49
C GLY A 40 6.74 -15.24 -0.70
N GLY A 41 7.13 -15.73 -1.88
CA GLY A 41 8.53 -15.85 -2.27
C GLY A 41 9.15 -14.51 -2.67
N PRO A 42 10.49 -14.39 -2.70
CA PRO A 42 11.15 -13.19 -3.20
C PRO A 42 10.69 -12.91 -4.63
N ALA A 43 10.23 -11.69 -4.87
CA ALA A 43 9.81 -11.26 -6.19
C ALA A 43 11.03 -11.23 -7.12
N LYS A 44 10.88 -11.73 -8.34
CA LYS A 44 11.95 -11.64 -9.35
C LYS A 44 11.59 -10.57 -10.36
N LEU A 45 12.53 -9.65 -10.60
CA LEU A 45 12.44 -8.69 -11.68
C LEU A 45 12.27 -9.42 -13.02
N VAL A 46 11.32 -8.93 -13.80
CA VAL A 46 10.94 -9.53 -15.09
C VAL A 46 11.69 -8.76 -16.17
N SER A 47 12.41 -9.46 -17.06
CA SER A 47 12.79 -8.83 -18.34
C SER A 47 11.49 -8.48 -19.05
N GLN A 48 11.39 -7.31 -19.69
CA GLN A 48 10.15 -6.69 -20.18
C GLN A 48 9.22 -7.57 -21.07
N SER A 49 9.51 -8.86 -21.33
CA SER A 49 8.76 -9.79 -22.17
C SER A 49 7.55 -10.47 -21.51
N ARG A 50 7.42 -10.53 -20.18
CA ARG A 50 6.21 -11.06 -19.50
C ARG A 50 5.30 -9.94 -18.98
N GLN A 51 4.92 -9.03 -19.86
CA GLN A 51 4.00 -7.93 -19.51
C GLN A 51 2.53 -8.29 -19.63
N GLN A 52 2.17 -9.42 -20.22
CA GLN A 52 0.79 -9.89 -20.39
C GLN A 52 0.41 -10.91 -19.31
N GLY A 53 -0.78 -10.77 -18.72
CA GLY A 53 -1.33 -11.75 -17.80
C GLY A 53 -2.19 -11.12 -16.72
N TYR A 54 -2.37 -11.84 -15.62
CA TYR A 54 -2.99 -11.32 -14.42
C TYR A 54 -1.97 -10.55 -13.58
N PHE A 55 -2.42 -9.50 -12.91
CA PHE A 55 -1.55 -8.70 -12.06
C PHE A 55 -2.27 -8.17 -10.82
N ILE A 56 -1.45 -7.82 -9.84
CA ILE A 56 -1.77 -6.84 -8.81
C ILE A 56 -0.64 -5.81 -8.75
N GLU A 57 -0.98 -4.56 -8.59
CA GLU A 57 -0.05 -3.44 -8.47
C GLU A 57 -0.37 -2.66 -7.20
N PHE A 58 0.58 -2.66 -6.28
CA PHE A 58 0.54 -1.78 -5.13
C PHE A 58 1.00 -0.40 -5.58
N ARG A 59 0.12 0.59 -5.41
CA ARG A 59 0.34 1.96 -5.87
C ARG A 59 0.23 2.93 -4.72
N SER A 60 0.91 4.05 -4.90
CA SER A 60 0.61 5.28 -4.19
C SER A 60 0.48 6.42 -5.17
N ARG A 61 -0.27 7.45 -4.75
CA ARG A 61 -0.35 8.73 -5.44
C ARG A 61 -0.11 9.88 -4.47
N TYR A 62 0.23 11.04 -5.04
CA TYR A 62 0.17 12.29 -4.31
C TYR A 62 -1.30 12.61 -3.98
N ALA A 63 -1.58 12.91 -2.72
CA ALA A 63 -2.90 13.23 -2.20
C ALA A 63 -2.73 13.97 -0.87
N LEU A 64 -3.61 14.95 -0.59
CA LEU A 64 -3.66 15.77 0.65
C LEU A 64 -2.32 15.81 1.44
N SER A 65 -2.30 15.31 2.68
CA SER A 65 -1.20 15.52 3.62
C SER A 65 -0.06 14.48 3.51
N TYR A 66 -0.39 13.19 3.36
CA TYR A 66 0.57 12.06 3.36
C TYR A 66 0.40 11.06 2.21
N GLY A 67 -0.35 11.44 1.16
CA GLY A 67 -0.63 10.60 0.00
C GLY A 67 -1.76 9.59 0.22
N HIS A 68 -1.98 8.74 -0.79
CA HIS A 68 -2.91 7.62 -0.73
C HIS A 68 -2.25 6.35 -1.27
N THR A 69 -2.37 5.22 -0.56
CA THR A 69 -1.99 3.90 -1.06
C THR A 69 -3.20 3.03 -1.38
N TYR A 70 -3.11 2.27 -2.46
CA TYR A 70 -4.17 1.41 -2.94
C TYR A 70 -3.59 0.26 -3.76
N ALA A 71 -4.42 -0.73 -4.05
CA ALA A 71 -4.08 -1.82 -4.97
C ALA A 71 -4.92 -1.70 -6.25
N VAL A 72 -4.26 -1.88 -7.39
CA VAL A 72 -4.89 -2.00 -8.71
C VAL A 72 -4.68 -3.43 -9.19
N PHE A 73 -5.71 -4.10 -9.66
CA PHE A 73 -5.59 -5.50 -10.10
C PHE A 73 -6.47 -5.77 -11.30
N GLY A 74 -6.07 -6.73 -12.11
CA GLY A 74 -6.79 -7.07 -13.33
C GLY A 74 -5.93 -7.84 -14.31
N ARG A 75 -6.15 -7.57 -15.59
CA ARG A 75 -5.35 -8.14 -16.68
C ARG A 75 -4.59 -7.06 -17.44
N THR A 76 -3.48 -7.44 -18.04
CA THR A 76 -2.76 -6.62 -19.01
C THR A 76 -2.85 -7.18 -20.42
N ASN A 77 -2.78 -6.29 -21.42
CA ASN A 77 -2.64 -6.68 -22.81
C ASN A 77 -1.17 -7.02 -23.17
N ALA A 78 -0.90 -7.36 -24.42
CA ALA A 78 0.45 -7.69 -24.89
C ALA A 78 1.46 -6.53 -24.77
N ALA A 79 0.97 -5.28 -24.73
CA ALA A 79 1.78 -4.08 -24.52
C ALA A 79 1.93 -3.70 -23.03
N GLY A 80 1.44 -4.54 -22.10
CA GLY A 80 1.51 -4.27 -20.66
C GLY A 80 0.52 -3.25 -20.13
N ALA A 81 -0.36 -2.71 -20.98
CA ALA A 81 -1.42 -1.80 -20.58
C ALA A 81 -2.53 -2.56 -19.85
N MET A 82 -3.09 -1.96 -18.81
CA MET A 82 -4.19 -2.55 -18.03
C MET A 82 -5.47 -2.62 -18.86
N ILE A 83 -6.22 -3.71 -18.72
CA ILE A 83 -7.53 -3.91 -19.33
C ILE A 83 -8.57 -3.87 -18.21
N ASN A 84 -9.39 -2.81 -18.18
CA ASN A 84 -10.47 -2.61 -17.20
C ASN A 84 -10.07 -2.98 -15.77
N PRO A 85 -9.02 -2.36 -15.21
CA PRO A 85 -8.53 -2.72 -13.89
C PRO A 85 -9.55 -2.37 -12.80
N GLU A 86 -9.54 -3.14 -11.72
CA GLU A 86 -10.26 -2.85 -10.50
C GLU A 86 -9.33 -2.20 -9.46
N VAL A 87 -9.91 -1.36 -8.59
CA VAL A 87 -9.18 -0.68 -7.50
C VAL A 87 -9.71 -1.13 -6.14
N ALA A 88 -8.79 -1.30 -5.20
CA ALA A 88 -9.07 -1.51 -3.79
C ALA A 88 -8.18 -0.58 -2.95
N GLY A 89 -8.77 0.48 -2.43
CA GLY A 89 -8.18 1.38 -1.45
C GLY A 89 -8.95 1.36 -0.12
N LEU A 90 -8.53 2.19 0.83
CA LEU A 90 -9.33 2.53 2.01
C LEU A 90 -9.18 4.03 2.29
N ALA A 91 -10.28 4.76 2.19
CA ALA A 91 -10.36 6.19 2.45
C ALA A 91 -11.65 6.51 3.23
N PRO A 92 -11.75 7.69 3.87
CA PRO A 92 -13.04 8.19 4.35
C PRO A 92 -14.08 8.18 3.22
N ALA A 93 -15.33 7.80 3.51
CA ALA A 93 -16.43 7.77 2.54
C ALA A 93 -16.99 9.17 2.22
N THR A 94 -16.09 10.14 2.00
CA THR A 94 -16.40 11.55 1.72
C THR A 94 -15.15 12.26 1.21
N ASN A 95 -15.37 13.26 0.36
CA ASN A 95 -14.33 14.16 -0.12
C ASN A 95 -14.17 15.42 0.75
N ASP A 96 -14.99 15.56 1.79
CA ASP A 96 -14.95 16.71 2.69
C ASP A 96 -13.76 16.65 3.65
N THR A 97 -13.08 17.78 3.85
CA THR A 97 -11.94 17.89 4.76
C THR A 97 -12.32 17.63 6.22
N GLY A 98 -13.55 17.97 6.63
CA GLY A 98 -14.00 17.84 8.02
C GLY A 98 -13.94 16.39 8.54
N PRO A 99 -14.65 15.45 7.91
CA PRO A 99 -14.58 14.03 8.28
C PRO A 99 -13.18 13.42 8.15
N TYR A 100 -12.37 13.87 7.18
CA TYR A 100 -10.97 13.46 7.07
C TYR A 100 -10.16 13.86 8.30
N VAL A 101 -10.29 15.11 8.78
CA VAL A 101 -9.64 15.57 10.02
C VAL A 101 -10.20 14.83 11.23
N LEU A 102 -11.53 14.64 11.32
CA LEU A 102 -12.16 13.88 12.41
C LEU A 102 -11.61 12.45 12.50
N GLY A 103 -11.38 11.82 11.35
CA GLY A 103 -10.82 10.49 11.21
C GLY A 103 -9.41 10.30 11.80
N HIS A 104 -8.72 11.38 12.16
CA HIS A 104 -7.45 11.32 12.89
C HIS A 104 -7.64 11.03 14.39
N PHE A 105 -8.83 11.32 14.93
CA PHE A 105 -9.14 11.17 16.35
C PHE A 105 -10.16 10.06 16.60
N PHE A 106 -11.15 9.90 15.71
CA PHE A 106 -12.23 8.94 15.86
C PHE A 106 -12.45 8.14 14.56
N PRO A 107 -12.91 6.88 14.61
CA PRO A 107 -13.28 6.15 13.41
C PRO A 107 -14.40 6.85 12.63
N VAL A 108 -14.26 6.93 11.31
CA VAL A 108 -15.26 7.49 10.39
C VAL A 108 -15.65 6.45 9.33
N PRO A 109 -16.83 6.56 8.68
CA PRO A 109 -17.21 5.67 7.59
C PRO A 109 -16.16 5.65 6.48
N ALA A 110 -15.92 4.47 5.90
CA ALA A 110 -14.92 4.27 4.86
C ALA A 110 -15.51 3.75 3.56
N GLU A 111 -14.84 4.08 2.46
CA GLU A 111 -15.03 3.49 1.15
C GLU A 111 -13.80 2.69 0.73
N THR A 112 -14.00 1.73 -0.17
CA THR A 112 -12.93 0.83 -0.63
C THR A 112 -12.79 0.73 -2.15
N GLY A 113 -13.45 1.64 -2.86
CA GLY A 113 -13.40 1.75 -4.31
C GLY A 113 -12.18 2.50 -4.82
N ALA A 114 -12.24 2.88 -6.09
CA ALA A 114 -11.35 3.90 -6.64
C ALA A 114 -11.75 5.27 -6.08
N SER A 115 -10.75 6.08 -5.76
CA SER A 115 -10.86 7.51 -5.50
C SER A 115 -10.30 8.29 -6.69
N ASP A 116 -10.62 9.58 -6.76
CA ASP A 116 -10.10 10.49 -7.80
C ASP A 116 -8.56 10.48 -7.82
N GLY A 117 -7.97 10.27 -8.99
CA GLY A 117 -6.52 10.20 -9.19
C GLY A 117 -5.88 8.81 -9.08
N ASP A 118 -6.64 7.74 -8.78
CA ASP A 118 -6.09 6.38 -8.59
C ASP A 118 -5.71 5.65 -9.89
N LEU A 119 -6.26 6.05 -11.04
CA LEU A 119 -5.96 5.40 -12.33
C LEU A 119 -5.10 6.27 -13.25
N GLU A 120 -4.96 7.54 -12.93
CA GLU A 120 -4.22 8.55 -13.66
C GLU A 120 -2.73 8.46 -13.33
N GLU A 121 -1.91 8.23 -14.36
CA GLU A 121 -0.47 8.02 -14.21
C GLU A 121 0.26 9.28 -13.71
N GLU A 122 -0.26 10.48 -14.03
CA GLU A 122 0.34 11.76 -13.62
C GLU A 122 0.37 11.97 -12.10
N TYR A 123 -0.56 11.35 -11.36
CA TYR A 123 -0.61 11.48 -9.90
C TYR A 123 0.16 10.37 -9.18
N ARG A 124 0.59 9.33 -9.89
CA ARG A 124 1.29 8.18 -9.30
C ARG A 124 2.63 8.60 -8.72
N SER A 125 2.83 8.35 -7.43
CA SER A 125 4.06 8.67 -6.72
C SER A 125 5.01 7.47 -6.61
N ALA A 126 4.48 6.25 -6.49
CA ALA A 126 5.25 5.01 -6.55
C ALA A 126 4.36 3.83 -7.00
N SER A 127 4.97 2.81 -7.59
CA SER A 127 4.27 1.55 -7.85
C SER A 127 5.17 0.33 -7.88
N TRP A 128 4.57 -0.79 -7.47
CA TRP A 128 5.14 -2.11 -7.58
C TRP A 128 4.09 -3.11 -8.08
N ARG A 129 4.26 -3.55 -9.33
CA ARG A 129 3.41 -4.53 -10.01
C ARG A 129 4.00 -5.93 -9.85
N ILE A 130 3.15 -6.87 -9.46
CA ILE A 130 3.44 -8.29 -9.46
C ILE A 130 2.55 -8.96 -10.50
N MET A 131 3.17 -9.61 -11.48
CA MET A 131 2.52 -10.50 -12.42
C MET A 131 2.22 -11.83 -11.72
N LEU A 132 0.99 -12.30 -11.84
CA LEU A 132 0.45 -13.46 -11.16
C LEU A 132 0.04 -14.55 -12.16
N THR A 133 0.09 -15.80 -11.70
CA THR A 133 -0.68 -16.87 -12.35
C THR A 133 -2.18 -16.68 -12.09
N GLU A 134 -3.03 -17.36 -12.87
CA GLU A 134 -4.49 -17.29 -12.68
C GLU A 134 -4.93 -17.77 -11.29
N ALA A 135 -4.32 -18.85 -10.78
CA ALA A 135 -4.64 -19.38 -9.46
C ALA A 135 -4.32 -18.38 -8.35
N GLU A 136 -3.12 -17.79 -8.41
CA GLU A 136 -2.68 -16.74 -7.47
C GLU A 136 -3.59 -15.50 -7.56
N TYR A 137 -3.95 -15.09 -8.77
CA TYR A 137 -4.88 -13.98 -8.97
C TYR A 137 -6.25 -14.22 -8.33
N ASN A 138 -6.82 -15.41 -8.54
CA ASN A 138 -8.13 -15.76 -7.97
C ASN A 138 -8.11 -15.79 -6.44
N GLU A 139 -7.02 -16.27 -5.83
CA GLU A 139 -6.83 -16.26 -4.38
C GLU A 139 -6.78 -14.83 -3.84
N VAL A 140 -5.94 -13.98 -4.44
CA VAL A 140 -5.76 -12.58 -4.03
C VAL A 140 -7.05 -11.77 -4.20
N VAL A 141 -7.73 -11.90 -5.34
CA VAL A 141 -9.00 -11.20 -5.58
C VAL A 141 -10.08 -11.68 -4.62
N GLY A 142 -10.13 -12.98 -4.32
CA GLY A 142 -11.04 -13.53 -3.31
C GLY A 142 -10.81 -12.91 -1.92
N PHE A 143 -9.54 -12.73 -1.54
CA PHE A 143 -9.18 -12.02 -0.31
C PHE A 143 -9.57 -10.54 -0.34
N ILE A 144 -9.24 -9.82 -1.42
CA ILE A 144 -9.56 -8.39 -1.57
C ILE A 144 -11.07 -8.17 -1.45
N ARG A 145 -11.90 -8.99 -2.09
CA ARG A 145 -13.38 -8.88 -2.00
C ARG A 145 -13.87 -9.02 -0.56
N LYS A 146 -13.34 -10.00 0.19
CA LYS A 146 -13.65 -10.17 1.62
C LYS A 146 -13.18 -8.98 2.46
N LEU A 147 -11.98 -8.47 2.18
CA LEU A 147 -11.40 -7.31 2.84
C LEU A 147 -12.27 -6.05 2.62
N LYS A 148 -12.63 -5.74 1.36
CA LYS A 148 -13.56 -4.65 1.02
C LYS A 148 -14.92 -4.80 1.72
N ALA A 149 -15.42 -6.03 1.87
CA ALA A 149 -16.67 -6.31 2.56
C ALA A 149 -16.61 -6.14 4.09
N LYS A 150 -15.44 -6.22 4.74
CA LYS A 150 -15.30 -6.00 6.19
C LYS A 150 -14.87 -4.58 6.56
N SER A 151 -14.14 -3.90 5.68
CA SER A 151 -13.58 -2.57 5.97
C SER A 151 -14.64 -1.48 5.82
N ARG A 152 -15.31 -1.16 6.93
CA ARG A 152 -16.40 -0.17 7.01
C ARG A 152 -16.00 1.16 7.61
N VAL A 153 -14.86 1.19 8.29
CA VAL A 153 -14.37 2.37 9.00
C VAL A 153 -12.92 2.66 8.65
N TRP A 154 -12.58 3.94 8.70
CA TRP A 154 -11.25 4.47 8.48
C TRP A 154 -10.85 5.26 9.72
N GLN A 155 -9.60 5.10 10.15
CA GLN A 155 -9.01 5.92 11.20
C GLN A 155 -7.51 6.05 10.91
N ALA A 156 -7.01 7.29 10.91
CA ALA A 156 -5.69 7.62 10.35
C ALA A 156 -4.50 6.88 11.00
N THR A 157 -4.57 6.60 12.30
CA THR A 157 -3.47 6.04 13.09
C THR A 157 -3.62 4.54 13.38
N VAL A 158 -4.81 3.97 13.22
CA VAL A 158 -5.15 2.58 13.57
C VAL A 158 -5.39 1.73 12.33
N TYR A 159 -6.23 2.22 11.41
CA TYR A 159 -6.62 1.46 10.22
C TYR A 159 -6.87 2.41 9.04
N ASN A 160 -5.79 2.62 8.28
CA ASN A 160 -5.70 3.58 7.19
C ASN A 160 -5.41 2.88 5.85
N CYS A 161 -5.15 3.65 4.80
CA CYS A 161 -4.85 3.13 3.46
C CYS A 161 -3.63 2.18 3.45
N ASN A 162 -2.55 2.51 4.17
CA ASN A 162 -1.37 1.67 4.29
C ASN A 162 -1.70 0.35 5.00
N ALA A 163 -2.50 0.39 6.08
CA ALA A 163 -2.91 -0.81 6.81
C ALA A 163 -3.73 -1.76 5.93
N PHE A 164 -4.63 -1.20 5.13
CA PHE A 164 -5.44 -1.95 4.17
C PHE A 164 -4.58 -2.64 3.11
N VAL A 165 -3.66 -1.90 2.47
CA VAL A 165 -2.71 -2.46 1.49
C VAL A 165 -1.78 -3.49 2.14
N ALA A 166 -1.35 -3.25 3.38
CA ALA A 166 -0.53 -4.20 4.14
C ALA A 166 -1.25 -5.54 4.36
N GLU A 167 -2.56 -5.54 4.62
CA GLU A 167 -3.32 -6.80 4.72
C GLU A 167 -3.36 -7.58 3.41
N ILE A 168 -3.50 -6.88 2.27
CA ILE A 168 -3.44 -7.52 0.95
C ILE A 168 -2.04 -8.11 0.71
N ALA A 169 -0.99 -7.33 0.96
CA ALA A 169 0.38 -7.82 0.81
C ALA A 169 0.68 -9.01 1.74
N ARG A 170 0.21 -9.00 2.99
CA ARG A 170 0.39 -10.11 3.94
C ARG A 170 -0.40 -11.35 3.56
N SER A 171 -1.61 -11.22 3.01
CA SER A 171 -2.35 -12.39 2.50
C SER A 171 -1.61 -13.04 1.33
N MET A 172 -0.83 -12.25 0.59
CA MET A 172 0.12 -12.72 -0.41
C MET A 172 1.47 -13.19 0.17
N GLY A 173 1.62 -13.31 1.50
CA GLY A 173 2.85 -13.74 2.15
C GLY A 173 4.02 -12.74 2.10
N TYR A 174 3.79 -11.50 1.67
CA TYR A 174 4.82 -10.46 1.66
C TYR A 174 5.01 -9.82 3.04
N LYS A 175 6.24 -9.37 3.30
CA LYS A 175 6.54 -8.49 4.44
C LYS A 175 6.00 -7.10 4.16
N THR A 176 5.66 -6.35 5.21
CA THR A 176 5.08 -5.01 5.07
C THR A 176 5.76 -4.03 6.01
N PRO A 177 5.96 -2.77 5.59
CA PRO A 177 6.47 -1.73 6.47
C PRO A 177 5.39 -1.23 7.46
N GLY A 178 5.78 -0.30 8.34
CA GLY A 178 4.87 0.35 9.27
C GLY A 178 3.81 1.21 8.56
N ILE A 179 2.60 1.23 9.08
CA ILE A 179 1.44 1.87 8.44
C ILE A 179 1.43 3.40 8.55
N TRP A 180 2.39 4.00 9.26
CA TRP A 180 2.51 5.44 9.46
C TRP A 180 3.53 6.10 8.52
N LEU A 181 4.13 5.36 7.60
CA LEU A 181 4.94 5.93 6.53
C LEU A 181 4.06 6.76 5.59
N ARG A 182 4.64 7.77 4.93
CA ARG A 182 3.98 8.40 3.79
C ARG A 182 3.70 7.35 2.72
N SER A 183 2.64 7.56 1.95
CA SER A 183 2.16 6.56 0.99
C SER A 183 3.21 6.16 -0.04
N GLN A 184 4.00 7.12 -0.55
CA GLN A 184 5.07 6.83 -1.50
C GLN A 184 6.16 5.94 -0.89
N GLU A 185 6.59 6.28 0.32
CA GLU A 185 7.61 5.52 1.03
C GLU A 185 7.10 4.15 1.45
N PHE A 186 5.86 4.04 1.90
CA PHE A 186 5.22 2.77 2.22
C PHE A 186 5.32 1.79 1.03
N ILE A 187 4.95 2.21 -0.18
CA ILE A 187 5.03 1.35 -1.37
C ILE A 187 6.48 1.05 -1.76
N THR A 188 7.37 2.04 -1.62
CA THR A 188 8.79 1.88 -1.94
C THR A 188 9.47 0.87 -1.01
N THR A 189 9.23 0.98 0.30
CA THR A 189 9.75 0.05 1.30
C THR A 189 9.07 -1.31 1.21
N LEU A 190 7.77 -1.38 0.94
CA LEU A 190 7.05 -2.63 0.68
C LEU A 190 7.73 -3.42 -0.44
N ARG A 191 8.02 -2.77 -1.55
CA ARG A 191 8.76 -3.33 -2.68
C ARG A 191 10.15 -3.85 -2.27
N GLU A 192 10.95 -3.00 -1.65
CA GLU A 192 12.33 -3.30 -1.26
C GLU A 192 12.45 -4.46 -0.25
N MET A 193 11.52 -4.54 0.71
CA MET A 193 11.48 -5.63 1.71
C MET A 193 11.26 -7.02 1.09
N ASN A 194 10.73 -7.08 -0.13
CA ASN A 194 10.29 -8.30 -0.80
C ASN A 194 11.09 -8.65 -2.06
N GLY A 195 12.17 -7.91 -2.33
CA GLY A 195 13.18 -8.28 -3.32
C GLY A 195 12.86 -7.89 -4.77
N GLY A 196 11.86 -7.04 -5.02
CA GLY A 196 11.63 -6.51 -6.36
C GLY A 196 10.86 -5.22 -6.30
#